data_AF-A0A2V7XKC4-F1
#
_entry.id   AF-A0A2V7XKC4-F1
#
_cell.length_a   1.000
_cell.length_b   1.000
_cell.length_c   1.000
_cell.angle_alpha   90.00
_cell.angle_beta   90.00
_cell.angle_gamma   90.00
#
_symmetry.space_group_name_H-M   'P 1'
#
loop_
_entity.id
_entity.type
_entity.pdbx_description
1 polymer ?
#
loop_
_entity_poly.entity_id
_entity_poly.type
_entity_poly.pdbx_seq_one_letter_code
_entity_poly.pdbx_strand_id
1 'polypeptide(L)'
;MLPNPTRSRDYRDVTLTALVAYFLRLGATGFGGPIALAGAMERDLVDQRRWFTPEEYLRGLALAQLAPGPLAAQLAIYLGWARGGILGATLVGIAFVLPSFLIVLVLSMLYIRFHGL
;
A
#
# COMPACT_ATOMS: atom_id res chain seq x y z
N MET A 1 10.78 25.88 15.51
CA MET A 1 11.10 25.66 14.09
C MET A 1 9.83 25.82 13.30
N LEU A 2 9.68 26.89 12.52
CA LEU A 2 8.54 27.05 11.62
C LEU A 2 8.70 26.09 10.43
N PRO A 3 7.63 25.38 10.00
CA PRO A 3 7.67 24.58 8.78
C PRO A 3 7.97 25.48 7.57
N ASN A 4 8.98 25.10 6.79
CA ASN A 4 9.41 25.86 5.61
C ASN A 4 8.41 25.66 4.46
N PRO A 5 7.78 26.72 3.92
CA PRO A 5 6.71 26.63 2.92
C PRO A 5 7.17 26.17 1.52
N THR A 6 8.44 25.78 1.33
CA THR A 6 9.00 25.41 0.02
C THR A 6 8.90 23.91 -0.33
N ARG A 7 8.50 23.03 0.59
CA ARG A 7 8.49 21.56 0.35
C ARG A 7 7.37 21.05 -0.56
N SER A 8 6.27 21.77 -0.73
CA SER A 8 5.11 21.29 -1.52
C SER A 8 5.36 21.29 -3.03
N ARG A 9 6.36 22.02 -3.53
CA ARG A 9 6.61 22.19 -4.98
C ARG A 9 7.28 21.00 -5.65
N ASP A 10 7.79 20.04 -4.89
CA ASP A 10 8.60 18.93 -5.39
C ASP A 10 7.85 17.58 -5.46
N TYR A 11 6.61 17.54 -4.96
CA TYR A 11 5.75 16.36 -4.98
C TYR A 11 5.04 16.22 -6.31
N ARG A 12 5.05 15.00 -6.86
CA ARG A 12 4.49 14.69 -8.17
C ARG A 12 3.07 14.18 -8.02
N ASP A 13 2.20 14.65 -8.90
CA ASP A 13 0.88 14.06 -9.06
C ASP A 13 1.00 12.60 -9.51
N VAL A 14 0.54 11.68 -8.64
CA VAL A 14 0.40 10.26 -9.00
C VAL A 14 -0.99 10.00 -9.60
N THR A 15 -1.04 9.23 -10.69
CA THR A 15 -2.31 8.74 -11.25
C THR A 15 -2.81 7.53 -10.46
N LEU A 16 -4.12 7.36 -10.37
CA LEU A 16 -4.70 6.23 -9.63
C LEU A 16 -4.21 4.87 -10.16
N THR A 17 -4.05 4.75 -11.48
CA THR A 17 -3.50 3.53 -12.12
C THR A 17 -2.08 3.23 -11.67
N ALA A 18 -1.21 4.25 -11.55
CA ALA A 18 0.16 4.05 -11.08
C ALA A 18 0.20 3.63 -9.60
N LEU A 19 -0.70 4.17 -8.79
CA LEU A 19 -0.84 3.80 -7.38
C LEU A 19 -1.31 2.35 -7.23
N VAL A 20 -2.36 1.97 -7.98
CA VAL A 20 -2.88 0.59 -8.01
C VAL A 20 -1.81 -0.39 -8.47
N ALA A 21 -1.07 -0.09 -9.53
CA ALA A 21 0.01 -0.95 -10.03
C ALA A 21 1.13 -1.12 -8.99
N TYR A 22 1.47 -0.06 -8.25
CA TYR A 22 2.42 -0.13 -7.14
C TYR A 22 1.93 -1.10 -6.05
N PHE A 23 0.70 -0.95 -5.57
CA PHE A 23 0.15 -1.81 -4.52
C PHE A 23 -0.09 -3.26 -4.98
N LEU A 24 -0.39 -3.47 -6.27
CA LEU A 24 -0.44 -4.81 -6.86
C LEU A 24 0.90 -5.52 -6.78
N ARG A 25 1.99 -4.82 -7.11
CA ARG A 25 3.34 -5.36 -6.96
C ARG A 25 3.70 -5.56 -5.50
N LEU A 26 3.38 -4.59 -4.64
CA LEU A 26 3.69 -4.65 -3.22
C LEU A 26 2.95 -5.81 -2.53
N GLY A 27 1.70 -6.10 -2.91
CA GLY A 27 0.94 -7.25 -2.41
C GLY A 27 1.53 -8.60 -2.85
N ALA A 28 2.09 -8.66 -4.05
CA ALA A 28 2.79 -9.85 -4.55
C ALA A 28 4.15 -10.07 -3.84
N THR A 29 4.85 -8.99 -3.51
CA THR A 29 6.18 -9.03 -2.87
C THR A 29 6.14 -8.70 -1.38
N GLY A 30 4.96 -8.72 -0.77
CA GLY A 30 4.66 -8.15 0.54
C GLY A 30 5.17 -8.96 1.73
N PHE A 31 6.45 -9.34 1.71
CA PHE A 31 7.09 -10.15 2.74
C PHE A 31 7.86 -9.27 3.73
N GLY A 32 7.98 -9.70 4.99
CA GLY A 32 8.72 -8.96 6.04
C GLY A 32 7.85 -8.37 7.16
N GLY A 33 6.53 -8.57 7.11
CA GLY A 33 5.60 -8.16 8.16
C GLY A 33 5.11 -6.71 8.02
N PRO A 34 4.05 -6.33 8.76
CA PRO A 34 3.34 -5.07 8.56
C PRO A 34 4.19 -3.82 8.78
N ILE A 35 5.11 -3.85 9.75
CA ILE A 35 6.01 -2.71 10.06
C ILE A 35 7.04 -2.52 8.94
N ALA A 36 7.62 -3.61 8.43
CA ALA A 36 8.58 -3.53 7.34
C ALA A 36 7.92 -3.01 6.04
N LEU A 37 6.68 -3.42 5.79
CA LEU A 37 5.90 -2.94 4.65
C LEU A 37 5.57 -1.45 4.77
N ALA A 38 5.16 -0.98 5.95
CA ALA A 38 4.99 0.45 6.19
C ALA A 38 6.31 1.21 5.93
N GLY A 39 7.43 0.77 6.51
CA GLY A 39 8.73 1.40 6.23
C GLY A 39 9.18 1.33 4.76
N ALA A 40 8.75 0.32 4.00
CA ALA A 40 8.95 0.26 2.55
C ALA A 40 8.05 1.26 1.81
N MET A 41 6.78 1.38 2.19
CA MET A 41 5.85 2.36 1.65
C MET A 41 6.35 3.79 1.87
N GLU A 42 6.87 4.12 3.05
CA GLU A 42 7.44 5.45 3.32
C GLU A 42 8.60 5.76 2.36
N ARG A 43 9.60 4.87 2.31
CA ARG A 43 10.78 5.05 1.44
C ARG A 43 10.41 5.16 -0.04
N ASP A 44 9.47 4.35 -0.51
CA ASP A 44 9.11 4.32 -1.93
C ASP A 44 8.17 5.46 -2.31
N LEU A 45 7.12 5.71 -1.52
CA LEU A 45 6.06 6.66 -1.84
C LEU A 45 6.39 8.10 -1.45
N VAL A 46 7.15 8.30 -0.37
CA VAL A 46 7.55 9.62 0.14
C VAL A 46 8.91 10.01 -0.41
N ASP A 47 9.94 9.19 -0.20
CA ASP A 47 11.32 9.60 -0.51
C ASP A 47 11.67 9.44 -2.00
N GLN A 48 11.44 8.25 -2.57
CA GLN A 48 11.86 7.95 -3.95
C GLN A 48 10.90 8.53 -5.00
N ARG A 49 9.61 8.20 -4.91
CA ARG A 49 8.61 8.61 -5.91
C ARG A 49 8.07 10.00 -5.66
N ARG A 50 8.12 10.47 -4.40
CA ARG A 50 7.58 11.76 -3.95
C ARG A 50 6.13 11.94 -4.39
N TRP A 51 5.32 10.90 -4.20
CA TRP A 51 3.88 10.88 -4.51
C TRP A 51 3.03 11.35 -3.33
N PHE A 52 3.54 11.20 -2.11
CA PHE A 52 2.90 11.66 -0.88
C PHE A 52 3.91 12.45 -0.06
N THR A 53 3.45 13.52 0.58
CA THR A 53 4.26 14.25 1.55
C THR A 53 4.45 13.41 2.83
N PRO A 54 5.50 13.69 3.63
CA PRO A 54 5.72 12.99 4.90
C PRO A 54 4.54 13.20 5.84
N GLU A 55 3.92 14.38 5.80
CA GLU A 55 2.77 14.74 6.62
C GLU A 55 1.52 13.93 6.24
N GLU A 56 1.24 13.75 4.94
CA GLU A 56 0.14 12.91 4.45
C GLU A 56 0.36 11.44 4.82
N TYR A 57 1.58 10.95 4.63
CA TYR A 57 1.93 9.57 4.97
C TYR A 57 1.79 9.31 6.48
N LEU A 58 2.32 10.19 7.32
CA LEU A 58 2.23 10.07 8.78
C LEU A 58 0.80 10.14 9.29
N ARG A 59 -0.07 10.97 8.69
CA ARG A 59 -1.51 10.98 9.02
C ARG A 59 -2.16 9.63 8.71
N GLY A 60 -1.86 9.06 7.54
CA GLY A 60 -2.34 7.73 7.18
C GLY A 60 -1.84 6.64 8.11
N LEU A 61 -0.57 6.69 8.47
CA LEU A 61 0.05 5.75 9.40
C LEU A 61 -0.57 5.84 10.79
N ALA A 62 -0.82 7.05 11.28
CA ALA A 62 -1.51 7.25 12.56
C ALA A 62 -2.93 6.66 12.53
N LEU A 63 -3.70 6.93 11.47
CA LEU A 63 -5.05 6.38 11.32
C LEU A 63 -5.05 4.85 11.21
N ALA A 64 -4.10 4.29 10.47
CA ALA A 64 -3.94 2.84 10.33
C ALA A 64 -3.59 2.19 11.68
N GLN A 65 -2.79 2.83 12.53
CA GLN A 65 -2.46 2.32 13.88
C GLN A 65 -3.62 2.40 14.87
N LEU A 66 -4.57 3.33 14.67
CA LEU A 66 -5.74 3.46 15.54
C LEU A 66 -6.80 2.38 15.24
N ALA A 67 -6.89 1.92 13.99
CA ALA A 67 -7.88 0.96 13.59
C ALA A 67 -7.44 -0.49 13.93
N PRO A 68 -8.32 -1.35 14.46
CA PRO A 68 -7.99 -2.75 14.68
C PRO A 68 -7.80 -3.45 13.32
N GLY A 69 -6.61 -3.98 13.05
CA GLY A 69 -6.37 -4.71 11.82
C GLY A 69 -4.90 -4.73 11.36
N PRO A 70 -4.65 -5.25 10.14
CA PRO A 70 -3.33 -5.29 9.54
C PRO A 70 -2.88 -3.90 9.08
N LEU A 71 -1.94 -3.31 9.82
CA LEU A 71 -1.39 -1.96 9.62
C LEU A 71 -1.11 -1.63 8.14
N ALA A 72 -0.38 -2.49 7.43
CA ALA A 72 0.03 -2.23 6.05
C ALA A 72 -1.17 -2.15 5.10
N ALA A 73 -2.20 -2.99 5.28
CA ALA A 73 -3.39 -2.96 4.44
C ALA A 73 -4.23 -1.71 4.73
N GLN A 74 -4.40 -1.36 6.01
CA GLN A 74 -5.14 -0.15 6.41
C GLN A 74 -4.47 1.12 5.88
N LEU A 75 -3.14 1.17 5.96
CA LEU A 75 -2.35 2.26 5.39
C LEU A 75 -2.48 2.32 3.87
N ALA A 76 -2.39 1.19 3.17
CA ALA A 76 -2.60 1.13 1.72
C ALA A 76 -3.99 1.67 1.32
N ILE A 77 -5.04 1.21 2.00
CA ILE A 77 -6.42 1.65 1.77
C ILE A 77 -6.55 3.16 2.00
N TYR A 78 -5.96 3.70 3.08
CA TYR A 78 -5.98 5.13 3.35
C TYR A 78 -5.25 5.93 2.26
N LEU A 79 -4.08 5.48 1.81
CA LEU A 79 -3.32 6.15 0.74
C LEU A 79 -4.09 6.12 -0.59
N GLY A 80 -4.80 5.02 -0.87
CA GLY A 80 -5.73 4.93 -1.99
C GLY A 80 -6.90 5.91 -1.86
N TRP A 81 -7.47 6.03 -0.66
CA TRP A 81 -8.52 6.98 -0.36
C TRP A 81 -8.08 8.44 -0.54
N ALA A 82 -6.89 8.78 -0.04
CA ALA A 82 -6.33 10.12 -0.15
C ALA A 82 -6.16 10.58 -1.61
N ARG A 83 -5.95 9.65 -2.55
CA ARG A 83 -5.74 9.97 -3.96
C ARG A 83 -6.98 9.81 -4.86
N GLY A 84 -7.90 8.92 -4.52
CA GLY A 84 -9.04 8.57 -5.38
C GLY A 84 -10.36 8.38 -4.65
N GLY A 85 -10.47 8.85 -3.40
CA GLY A 85 -11.66 8.67 -2.57
C GLY A 85 -12.00 7.20 -2.36
N ILE A 86 -13.30 6.89 -2.24
CA ILE A 86 -13.77 5.52 -2.02
C ILE A 86 -13.30 4.57 -3.13
N LEU A 87 -13.34 5.01 -4.40
CA LEU A 87 -12.87 4.21 -5.53
C LEU A 87 -11.38 3.89 -5.42
N GLY A 88 -10.56 4.87 -5.05
CA GLY A 88 -9.13 4.65 -4.85
C GLY A 88 -8.85 3.71 -3.68
N ALA A 89 -9.59 3.84 -2.59
CA ALA A 89 -9.50 2.96 -1.42
C ALA A 89 -9.80 1.51 -1.79
N THR A 90 -10.90 1.27 -2.51
CA THR A 90 -11.31 -0.08 -2.94
C THR A 90 -10.32 -0.70 -3.92
N LEU A 91 -9.90 0.05 -4.95
CA LEU A 91 -8.98 -0.47 -5.96
C LEU A 91 -7.60 -0.80 -5.37
N VAL A 92 -7.08 0.08 -4.52
CA VAL A 92 -5.80 -0.17 -3.84
C VAL A 92 -5.91 -1.32 -2.86
N GLY A 93 -6.99 -1.42 -2.09
CA GLY A 93 -7.23 -2.53 -1.17
C GLY A 93 -7.28 -3.88 -1.89
N ILE A 94 -8.03 -3.96 -3.00
CA ILE A 94 -8.07 -5.17 -3.84
C ILE A 94 -6.69 -5.46 -4.40
N ALA A 95 -6.00 -4.47 -4.97
CA ALA A 95 -4.67 -4.66 -5.55
C ALA A 95 -3.66 -5.15 -4.51
N PHE A 96 -3.75 -4.70 -3.27
CA PHE A 96 -2.84 -5.13 -2.21
C PHE A 96 -3.09 -6.59 -1.78
N VAL A 97 -4.35 -7.02 -1.68
CA VAL A 97 -4.71 -8.36 -1.15
C VAL A 97 -4.75 -9.44 -2.24
N LEU A 98 -5.19 -9.08 -3.44
CA LEU A 98 -5.46 -10.01 -4.54
C LEU A 98 -4.24 -10.89 -4.90
N PRO A 99 -3.01 -10.37 -5.03
CA PRO A 99 -1.87 -11.21 -5.40
C PRO A 99 -1.59 -12.31 -4.38
N SER A 100 -1.58 -12.00 -3.09
CA SER A 100 -1.33 -12.99 -2.04
C SER A 100 -2.45 -14.05 -2.02
N PHE A 101 -3.71 -13.62 -2.18
CA PHE A 101 -4.86 -14.52 -2.29
C PHE A 101 -4.72 -15.47 -3.48
N LEU A 102 -4.36 -14.96 -4.67
CA LEU A 102 -4.15 -15.77 -5.87
C LEU A 102 -3.00 -16.76 -5.70
N ILE A 103 -1.88 -16.35 -5.09
CA ILE A 103 -0.75 -17.24 -4.80
C ILE A 103 -1.21 -18.41 -3.93
N VAL A 104 -1.93 -18.13 -2.84
CA VAL A 104 -2.45 -19.18 -1.94
C VAL A 104 -3.43 -20.11 -2.67
N LEU A 105 -4.35 -19.56 -3.48
CA LEU A 105 -5.27 -20.38 -4.28
C LEU A 105 -4.54 -21.29 -5.27
N VAL A 106 -3.56 -20.76 -6.00
CA VAL A 106 -2.76 -21.54 -6.96
C VAL A 106 -1.99 -22.64 -6.23
N LEU A 107 -1.33 -22.32 -5.11
CA LEU A 107 -0.62 -23.32 -4.31
C LEU A 107 -1.57 -24.39 -3.76
N SER A 108 -2.77 -24.00 -3.31
CA SER A 108 -3.80 -24.93 -2.83
C SER A 108 -4.30 -25.86 -3.94
N MET A 109 -4.57 -25.33 -5.14
CA MET A 109 -4.96 -26.13 -6.29
C MET A 109 -3.85 -27.11 -6.70
N LEU A 110 -2.59 -26.66 -6.73
CA LEU A 110 -1.45 -27.51 -7.01
C LEU A 110 -1.29 -28.60 -5.95
N TYR A 111 -1.44 -28.25 -4.67
CA TYR A 111 -1.37 -29.22 -3.57
C TYR A 111 -2.40 -30.34 -3.75
N ILE A 112 -3.68 -30.01 -4.00
CA ILE A 112 -4.73 -31.01 -4.24
C ILE A 112 -4.41 -31.87 -5.48
N ARG A 113 -3.85 -31.25 -6.54
CA ARG A 113 -3.54 -31.94 -7.79
C ARG A 113 -2.38 -32.94 -7.68
N PHE A 114 -1.43 -32.71 -6.76
CA PHE A 114 -0.20 -33.50 -6.60
C PHE A 114 -0.12 -34.34 -5.32
N HIS A 115 -0.93 -34.07 -4.29
CA HIS A 115 -1.00 -34.86 -3.03
C HIS A 115 -2.25 -35.77 -2.93
N GLY A 116 -2.86 -36.12 -4.07
CA GLY A 116 -3.87 -37.17 -4.22
C GLY A 116 -3.34 -38.45 -4.90
N LEU A 117 -2.05 -38.75 -4.73
CA LEU A 117 -1.38 -40.02 -5.08
C LEU A 117 -0.76 -40.61 -3.82
#